data_AF-A0A939F053-F1
#
_entry.id   AF-A0A939F053-F1
#
_cell.length_a   1.000
_cell.length_b   1.000
_cell.length_c   1.000
_cell.angle_alpha   90.00
_cell.angle_beta   90.00
_cell.angle_gamma   90.00
#
_symmetry.space_group_name_H-M   'P 1'
#
loop_
_entity.id
_entity.type
_entity.pdbx_description
1 polymer ?
#
loop_
_entity_poly.entity_id
_entity_poly.type
_entity_poly.pdbx_seq_one_letter_code
_entity_poly.pdbx_strand_id
1 'polypeptide(L)'
;MKITTLLTVALCSVTVTALAQNEEGIKLDVLRAPVSPASNLLGIATTDIDKPTDVSAFMLSLQSASSSFAKLPSNYAVDISPYYLFTKKRGDFTTNGLQSTKYEDIFKQTFIISAAIRNPDEAETNLNVNNTYAGLGLKFSILRGEYDDTTKTKLDKIIGLQKKMTDDLAKTVREWITRNDPEYAALVVQRQQLFTNRTGLTPQQVINSDQYKSLERQISEKLQNFTDQQTAQVRQEIFAEIKQTAATFQTSRVGLSWDINGGVSGEFIDKRFNRSRVYNAGVWTNFGYTTKDGIALLALARYLHNPNQIFALDNQPNKIGNINTLDGGLRLAYSRPQSKFSASAEGIYRSVLSSNTIDPSWRMVFNADYAIFQNQKLTFSFGRNFDGTVSKDGNLIAALTFLAGFGNNR
;
A
#
# COMPACT_ATOMS: atom_id res chain seq x y z
N MET A 1 -38.02 -9.14 -33.18
CA MET A 1 -36.67 -9.74 -33.03
C MET A 1 -35.66 -8.62 -33.31
N LYS A 2 -34.92 -8.00 -32.37
CA LYS A 2 -33.97 -8.53 -31.36
C LYS A 2 -33.12 -9.64 -32.00
N ILE A 3 -31.81 -9.50 -32.24
CA ILE A 3 -30.72 -9.16 -31.31
C ILE A 3 -29.66 -8.29 -32.05
N THR A 4 -29.28 -7.06 -31.69
CA THR A 4 -28.49 -6.47 -30.57
C THR A 4 -26.98 -6.75 -30.51
N THR A 5 -26.21 -5.65 -30.57
CA THR A 5 -24.95 -5.35 -29.84
C THR A 5 -23.61 -5.88 -30.37
N LEU A 6 -22.98 -5.17 -31.31
CA LEU A 6 -21.52 -5.10 -31.41
C LEU A 6 -21.13 -3.94 -32.35
N LEU A 7 -20.74 -2.80 -31.78
CA LEU A 7 -19.77 -1.80 -32.28
C LEU A 7 -20.00 -0.42 -31.62
N THR A 8 -20.02 -0.40 -30.29
CA THR A 8 -19.99 0.82 -29.47
C THR A 8 -18.65 0.95 -28.76
N VAL A 9 -17.53 0.78 -29.48
CA VAL A 9 -16.17 0.73 -28.89
C VAL A 9 -15.15 1.67 -29.57
N ALA A 10 -15.45 2.30 -30.70
CA ALA A 10 -14.39 2.94 -31.49
C ALA A 10 -14.42 4.47 -31.55
N LEU A 11 -14.96 5.20 -30.56
CA LEU A 11 -14.92 6.68 -30.62
C LEU A 11 -15.04 7.37 -29.25
N CYS A 12 -14.12 7.07 -28.32
CA CYS A 12 -13.84 7.91 -27.13
C CYS A 12 -12.41 7.74 -26.59
N SER A 13 -11.48 7.32 -27.45
CA SER A 13 -10.05 7.20 -27.17
C SER A 13 -9.31 8.34 -27.87
N VAL A 14 -9.57 9.58 -27.46
CA VAL A 14 -8.64 10.68 -27.73
C VAL A 14 -7.55 10.58 -26.67
N THR A 15 -6.42 10.09 -27.14
CA THR A 15 -5.13 9.97 -26.47
C THR A 15 -4.63 11.35 -26.04
N VAL A 16 -4.76 11.67 -24.75
CA VAL A 16 -3.89 12.64 -24.08
C VAL A 16 -2.59 11.90 -23.76
N THR A 17 -1.68 11.86 -24.74
CA THR A 17 -0.30 11.43 -24.54
C THR A 17 0.59 12.29 -25.44
N ALA A 18 1.08 13.41 -24.91
CA ALA A 18 2.38 14.00 -25.26
C ALA A 18 2.57 15.36 -24.55
N LEU A 19 2.78 15.34 -23.23
CA LEU A 19 3.68 16.24 -22.48
C LEU A 19 3.97 15.58 -21.13
N ALA A 20 4.69 14.46 -21.16
CA ALA A 20 5.23 13.80 -19.98
C ALA A 20 6.57 13.14 -20.34
N GLN A 21 7.54 13.95 -20.76
CA GLN A 21 8.94 13.56 -20.86
C GLN A 21 9.79 14.73 -20.37
N ASN A 22 9.81 14.89 -19.05
CA ASN A 22 10.99 15.35 -18.32
C ASN A 22 11.09 14.44 -17.10
N GLU A 23 11.93 13.42 -17.26
CA GLU A 23 12.27 12.40 -16.27
C GLU A 23 12.97 13.05 -15.08
N GLU A 24 12.18 13.48 -14.12
CA GLU A 24 12.61 13.48 -12.74
C GLU A 24 11.53 12.70 -11.99
N GLY A 25 11.63 11.38 -12.08
CA GLY A 25 10.74 10.46 -11.37
C GLY A 25 10.73 10.77 -9.88
N ILE A 26 9.54 10.92 -9.31
CA ILE A 26 9.38 10.99 -7.86
C ILE A 26 9.84 9.64 -7.30
N LYS A 27 11.00 9.63 -6.64
CA LYS A 27 11.55 8.43 -6.00
C LYS A 27 10.71 8.12 -4.77
N LEU A 28 9.75 7.22 -4.91
CA LEU A 28 8.99 6.69 -3.79
C LEU A 28 9.92 5.87 -2.89
N ASP A 29 9.82 6.06 -1.58
CA ASP A 29 10.44 5.19 -0.58
C ASP A 29 9.63 3.88 -0.51
N VAL A 30 10.12 2.84 -1.20
CA VAL A 30 9.40 1.55 -1.35
C VAL A 30 9.78 0.59 -0.23
N LEU A 31 10.67 0.97 0.70
CA LEU A 31 11.19 0.08 1.72
C LEU A 31 10.68 0.37 3.11
N ARG A 32 9.45 -0.08 3.33
CA ARG A 32 9.06 -0.55 4.65
C ARG A 32 8.64 -1.99 4.49
N ALA A 33 9.36 -2.93 5.09
CA ALA A 33 8.92 -4.33 5.13
C ALA A 33 7.57 -4.34 5.85
N PRO A 34 6.44 -4.53 5.14
CA PRO A 34 5.16 -4.63 5.79
C PRO A 34 5.11 -5.97 6.52
N VAL A 35 4.44 -5.98 7.66
CA VAL A 35 4.23 -7.21 8.41
C VAL A 35 2.96 -7.85 7.83
N SER A 36 3.12 -8.63 6.77
CA SER A 36 1.97 -9.22 6.09
C SER A 36 1.37 -10.37 6.88
N PRO A 37 0.05 -10.60 6.82
CA PRO A 37 -0.56 -11.75 7.48
C PRO A 37 0.05 -13.08 7.07
N ALA A 38 0.31 -13.28 5.78
CA ALA A 38 0.99 -14.47 5.29
C ALA A 38 2.42 -14.62 5.85
N SER A 39 3.17 -13.52 5.99
CA SER A 39 4.52 -13.55 6.58
C SER A 39 4.53 -13.89 8.07
N ASN A 40 3.52 -13.42 8.82
CA ASN A 40 3.33 -13.78 10.24
C ASN A 40 3.07 -15.27 10.40
N LEU A 41 2.17 -15.83 9.58
CA LEU A 41 1.83 -17.25 9.62
C LEU A 41 3.01 -18.16 9.26
N LEU A 42 3.89 -17.71 8.36
CA LEU A 42 5.11 -18.43 8.02
C LEU A 42 6.29 -18.11 8.94
N GLY A 43 6.13 -17.22 9.92
CA GLY A 43 7.18 -16.84 10.86
C GLY A 43 8.40 -16.17 10.21
N ILE A 44 8.23 -15.54 9.04
CA ILE A 44 9.30 -14.77 8.35
C ILE A 44 9.25 -13.28 8.71
N ALA A 45 8.21 -12.84 9.43
CA ALA A 45 8.08 -11.48 9.93
C ALA A 45 9.04 -11.22 11.11
N THR A 46 9.67 -10.05 11.13
CA THR A 46 10.59 -9.62 12.21
C THR A 46 9.88 -9.15 13.49
N THR A 47 8.58 -8.90 13.40
CA THR A 47 7.68 -8.44 14.48
C THR A 47 6.30 -9.02 14.18
N ASP A 48 5.55 -9.45 15.20
CA ASP A 48 4.18 -9.93 14.98
C ASP A 48 3.13 -8.82 15.14
N ILE A 49 3.46 -7.76 15.90
CA ILE A 49 2.55 -6.65 16.20
C ILE A 49 2.91 -5.44 15.35
N ASP A 50 2.18 -5.19 14.27
CA ASP A 50 2.47 -4.07 13.36
C ASP A 50 1.70 -2.79 13.69
N LYS A 51 2.32 -1.64 13.38
CA LYS A 51 1.61 -0.36 13.33
C LYS A 51 0.78 -0.32 12.04
N PRO A 52 -0.47 0.15 12.07
CA PRO A 52 -1.24 0.31 10.85
C PRO A 52 -0.56 1.33 9.91
N THR A 53 -0.15 0.87 8.73
CA THR A 53 0.52 1.69 7.71
C THR A 53 -0.47 2.23 6.70
N ASP A 54 -0.13 3.33 6.03
CA ASP A 54 -0.81 3.66 4.79
C ASP A 54 -0.40 2.66 3.73
N VAL A 55 -1.38 2.20 2.98
CA VAL A 55 -1.28 1.00 2.17
C VAL A 55 -0.92 1.38 0.74
N SER A 56 0.14 0.77 0.18
CA SER A 56 0.49 0.89 -1.23
C SER A 56 -0.31 -0.12 -2.07
N ALA A 57 -0.51 0.16 -3.37
CA ALA A 57 -1.23 -0.75 -4.27
C ALA A 57 -0.61 -2.15 -4.35
N PHE A 58 0.70 -2.22 -4.17
CA PHE A 58 1.52 -3.42 -4.21
C PHE A 58 2.71 -3.24 -3.26
N MET A 59 3.06 -4.29 -2.51
CA MET A 59 4.27 -4.35 -1.71
C MET A 59 4.92 -5.73 -1.86
N LEU A 60 6.25 -5.75 -1.95
CA LEU A 60 7.06 -6.96 -2.00
C LEU A 60 8.04 -6.93 -0.83
N SER A 61 8.02 -7.96 0.00
CA SER A 61 8.99 -8.20 1.06
C SER A 61 9.87 -9.38 0.67
N LEU A 62 11.19 -9.15 0.65
CA LEU A 62 12.19 -10.16 0.37
C LEU A 62 13.07 -10.30 1.61
N GLN A 63 13.16 -11.51 2.16
CA GLN A 63 14.10 -11.81 3.22
C GLN A 63 15.26 -12.61 2.63
N SER A 64 16.42 -11.95 2.53
CA SER A 64 17.65 -12.60 2.05
C SER A 64 18.27 -13.42 3.18
N ALA A 65 18.18 -14.73 3.09
CA ALA A 65 19.17 -15.65 3.64
C ALA A 65 20.02 -16.12 2.46
N SER A 66 20.93 -15.28 1.95
CA SER A 66 21.94 -15.78 1.03
C SER A 66 23.31 -15.14 1.24
N SER A 67 24.26 -16.03 1.45
CA SER A 67 25.68 -15.87 1.17
C SER A 67 25.90 -15.03 -0.11
N SER A 68 26.19 -13.74 0.08
CA SER A 68 26.72 -12.80 -0.92
C SER A 68 25.90 -12.59 -2.21
N PHE A 69 24.56 -12.55 -2.14
CA PHE A 69 23.68 -12.21 -3.29
C PHE A 69 23.75 -13.15 -4.50
N ALA A 70 24.40 -14.31 -4.38
CA ALA A 70 24.55 -15.28 -5.48
C ALA A 70 23.35 -16.21 -5.66
N LYS A 71 22.40 -16.23 -4.71
CA LYS A 71 21.16 -17.03 -4.77
C LYS A 71 19.95 -16.12 -4.59
N LEU A 72 18.88 -16.40 -5.35
CA LEU A 72 17.57 -15.79 -5.17
C LEU A 72 17.10 -15.97 -3.70
N PRO A 73 16.42 -14.98 -3.10
CA PRO A 73 15.89 -15.10 -1.74
C PRO A 73 15.00 -16.34 -1.60
N SER A 74 15.25 -17.16 -0.57
CA SER A 74 14.47 -18.37 -0.29
C SER A 74 13.06 -18.06 0.25
N ASN A 75 12.88 -16.86 0.80
CA ASN A 75 11.68 -16.42 1.51
C ASN A 75 11.18 -15.08 0.96
N TYR A 76 9.90 -15.02 0.59
CA TYR A 76 9.27 -13.81 0.05
C TYR A 76 7.80 -13.69 0.48
N ALA A 77 7.33 -12.45 0.58
CA ALA A 77 5.91 -12.13 0.78
C ALA A 77 5.48 -11.00 -0.14
N VAL A 78 4.25 -11.07 -0.62
CA VAL A 78 3.63 -10.11 -1.54
C VAL A 78 2.30 -9.67 -0.95
N ASP A 79 2.09 -8.37 -0.89
CA ASP A 79 0.84 -7.77 -0.48
C ASP A 79 0.24 -6.97 -1.64
N ILE A 80 -1.05 -7.16 -1.87
CA ILE A 80 -1.83 -6.48 -2.89
C ILE A 80 -3.00 -5.79 -2.22
N SER A 81 -3.29 -4.58 -2.66
CA SER A 81 -4.37 -3.76 -2.12
C SER A 81 -5.40 -3.54 -3.21
N PRO A 82 -6.46 -4.38 -3.28
CA PRO A 82 -7.35 -4.43 -4.44
C PRO A 82 -8.00 -3.09 -4.76
N TYR A 83 -8.34 -2.31 -3.72
CA TYR A 83 -8.93 -0.98 -3.91
C TYR A 83 -8.02 -0.05 -4.71
N TYR A 84 -6.73 0.02 -4.38
CA TYR A 84 -5.77 0.85 -5.10
C TYR A 84 -5.39 0.26 -6.47
N LEU A 85 -5.37 -1.08 -6.62
CA LEU A 85 -4.98 -1.73 -7.88
C LEU A 85 -6.07 -1.66 -8.96
N PHE A 86 -7.34 -1.82 -8.57
CA PHE A 86 -8.45 -2.00 -9.53
C PHE A 86 -9.38 -0.79 -9.66
N THR A 87 -9.33 0.18 -8.75
CA THR A 87 -10.22 1.34 -8.82
C THR A 87 -9.68 2.38 -9.80
N LYS A 88 -10.12 2.30 -11.06
CA LYS A 88 -9.59 3.15 -12.14
C LYS A 88 -10.24 4.54 -12.25
N LYS A 89 -11.44 4.80 -11.69
CA LYS A 89 -12.19 6.07 -11.93
C LYS A 89 -13.20 6.54 -10.85
N ARG A 90 -13.34 5.88 -9.69
CA ARG A 90 -14.39 6.20 -8.68
C ARG A 90 -13.95 6.09 -7.21
N GLY A 91 -12.66 5.90 -6.97
CA GLY A 91 -12.11 5.94 -5.61
C GLY A 91 -11.83 7.38 -5.26
N ASP A 92 -12.18 7.81 -4.05
CA ASP A 92 -11.74 9.09 -3.55
C ASP A 92 -10.25 9.00 -3.19
N PHE A 93 -9.41 9.13 -4.21
CA PHE A 93 -7.96 9.28 -4.07
C PHE A 93 -7.57 10.74 -3.80
N THR A 94 -8.54 11.63 -3.57
CA THR A 94 -8.24 12.99 -3.20
C THR A 94 -7.65 13.01 -1.78
N THR A 95 -6.99 14.11 -1.47
CA THR A 95 -6.50 14.40 -0.13
C THR A 95 -7.59 14.27 0.94
N ASN A 96 -8.86 14.55 0.62
CA ASN A 96 -10.00 14.38 1.52
C ASN A 96 -10.34 12.91 1.75
N GLY A 97 -10.34 12.09 0.70
CA GLY A 97 -10.58 10.65 0.81
C GLY A 97 -9.52 9.96 1.66
N LEU A 98 -8.24 10.31 1.47
CA LEU A 98 -7.14 9.79 2.29
C LEU A 98 -7.26 10.18 3.77
N GLN A 99 -7.88 11.31 4.06
CA GLN A 99 -8.12 11.81 5.43
C GLN A 99 -9.37 11.20 6.08
N SER A 100 -10.22 10.48 5.33
CA SER A 100 -11.48 9.96 5.85
C SER A 100 -11.28 9.01 7.03
N THR A 101 -12.09 9.22 8.07
CA THR A 101 -12.18 8.37 9.26
C THR A 101 -13.43 7.49 9.24
N LYS A 102 -14.19 7.50 8.15
CA LYS A 102 -15.38 6.65 8.00
C LYS A 102 -14.96 5.21 7.78
N TYR A 103 -15.65 4.27 8.46
CA TYR A 103 -15.35 2.85 8.37
C TYR A 103 -15.29 2.31 6.93
N GLU A 104 -16.25 2.69 6.06
CA GLU A 104 -16.26 2.20 4.67
C GLU A 104 -15.01 2.60 3.89
N ASP A 105 -14.52 3.83 4.11
CA ASP A 105 -13.34 4.34 3.45
C ASP A 105 -12.08 3.70 4.04
N ILE A 106 -12.02 3.56 5.37
CA ILE A 106 -10.94 2.85 6.07
C ILE A 106 -10.83 1.41 5.56
N PHE A 107 -11.93 0.67 5.53
CA PHE A 107 -11.95 -0.72 5.07
C PHE A 107 -11.44 -0.84 3.64
N LYS A 108 -11.98 -0.04 2.72
CA LYS A 108 -11.56 -0.04 1.31
C LYS A 108 -10.07 0.29 1.16
N GLN A 109 -9.59 1.30 1.88
CA GLN A 109 -8.20 1.75 1.83
C GLN A 109 -7.20 0.79 2.50
N THR A 110 -7.65 -0.06 3.42
CA THR A 110 -6.75 -0.92 4.19
C THR A 110 -6.88 -2.40 3.90
N PHE A 111 -7.86 -2.78 3.09
CA PHE A 111 -8.04 -4.16 2.69
C PHE A 111 -6.86 -4.63 1.83
N ILE A 112 -6.12 -5.61 2.36
CA ILE A 112 -4.96 -6.23 1.76
C ILE A 112 -5.18 -7.73 1.62
N ILE A 113 -4.73 -8.27 0.50
CA ILE A 113 -4.53 -9.69 0.28
C ILE A 113 -3.02 -9.94 0.27
N SER A 114 -2.57 -10.90 1.07
CA SER A 114 -1.16 -11.26 1.23
C SER A 114 -0.92 -12.70 0.81
N ALA A 115 0.24 -12.93 0.20
CA ALA A 115 0.77 -14.26 -0.10
C ALA A 115 2.23 -14.33 0.34
N ALA A 116 2.68 -15.47 0.87
CA ALA A 116 4.07 -15.66 1.26
C ALA A 116 4.53 -17.08 0.96
N ILE A 117 5.82 -17.24 0.69
CA ILE A 117 6.47 -18.54 0.49
C ILE A 117 7.76 -18.55 1.32
N ARG A 118 7.99 -19.69 1.99
CA ARG A 118 9.19 -19.96 2.80
C ARG A 118 9.78 -21.30 2.38
N ASN A 119 11.08 -21.31 2.10
CA ASN A 119 11.86 -22.52 1.84
C ASN A 119 12.96 -22.61 2.90
N PRO A 120 12.81 -23.47 3.91
CA PRO A 120 13.82 -23.63 4.95
C PRO A 120 15.14 -24.13 4.36
N ASP A 121 16.25 -23.70 4.94
CA ASP A 121 17.59 -24.17 4.61
C ASP A 121 18.14 -25.08 5.73
N GLU A 122 19.33 -25.64 5.52
CA GLU A 122 19.97 -26.56 6.47
C GLU A 122 20.26 -25.96 7.85
N ALA A 123 20.20 -24.62 8.00
CA ALA A 123 20.40 -23.94 9.28
C ALA A 123 19.10 -23.83 10.10
N GLU A 124 17.94 -24.04 9.48
CA GLU A 124 16.63 -23.98 10.13
C GLU A 124 16.34 -25.28 10.90
N THR A 125 16.28 -25.20 12.23
CA THR A 125 16.05 -26.36 13.09
C THR A 125 14.58 -26.74 13.23
N ASN A 126 13.66 -25.81 12.95
CA ASN A 126 12.25 -25.92 13.35
C ASN A 126 11.33 -26.30 12.18
N LEU A 127 11.83 -26.25 10.95
CA LEU A 127 11.09 -26.57 9.72
C LEU A 127 11.82 -27.64 8.91
N ASN A 128 11.05 -28.44 8.17
CA ASN A 128 11.64 -29.48 7.34
C ASN A 128 12.19 -28.87 6.04
N VAL A 129 13.51 -28.95 5.85
CA VAL A 129 14.26 -28.44 4.69
C VAL A 129 13.83 -29.04 3.35
N ASN A 130 13.21 -30.22 3.37
CA ASN A 130 12.69 -30.87 2.18
C ASN A 130 11.30 -30.34 1.78
N ASN A 131 10.67 -29.52 2.63
CA ASN A 131 9.32 -29.01 2.41
C ASN A 131 9.35 -27.54 1.98
N THR A 132 8.30 -27.12 1.29
CA THR A 132 8.03 -25.70 1.00
C THR A 132 6.79 -25.29 1.78
N TYR A 133 6.77 -24.08 2.32
CA TYR A 133 5.62 -23.55 3.03
C TYR A 133 5.07 -22.36 2.25
N ALA A 134 3.75 -22.28 2.10
CA ALA A 134 3.11 -21.10 1.51
C ALA A 134 1.93 -20.65 2.36
N GLY A 135 1.73 -19.34 2.44
CA GLY A 135 0.67 -18.70 3.22
C GLY A 135 -0.16 -17.77 2.35
N LEU A 136 -1.46 -17.71 2.65
CA LEU A 136 -2.38 -16.69 2.17
C LEU A 136 -3.00 -16.01 3.37
N GLY A 137 -3.19 -14.69 3.29
CA GLY A 137 -3.82 -13.96 4.37
C GLY A 137 -4.48 -12.67 3.92
N LEU A 138 -5.26 -12.11 4.82
CA LEU A 138 -6.03 -10.89 4.63
C LEU A 138 -5.86 -9.97 5.83
N LYS A 139 -5.93 -8.66 5.57
CA LYS A 139 -5.85 -7.62 6.59
C LYS A 139 -6.81 -6.49 6.24
N PHE A 140 -7.43 -5.89 7.24
CA PHE A 140 -8.15 -4.62 7.11
C PHE A 140 -8.17 -3.91 8.47
N SER A 141 -8.36 -2.59 8.44
CA SER A 141 -8.53 -1.78 9.63
C SER A 141 -10.02 -1.53 9.91
N ILE A 142 -10.40 -1.57 11.19
CA ILE A 142 -11.70 -1.10 11.68
C ILE A 142 -11.59 0.39 12.03
N LEU A 143 -10.50 0.77 12.70
CA LEU A 143 -10.21 2.15 13.11
C LEU A 143 -8.80 2.54 12.70
N ARG A 144 -8.63 3.79 12.27
CA ARG A 144 -7.33 4.39 12.03
C ARG A 144 -7.26 5.77 12.64
N GLY A 145 -6.08 6.08 13.17
CA GLY A 145 -5.76 7.39 13.67
C GLY A 145 -5.84 8.44 12.55
N GLU A 146 -6.02 9.69 12.95
CA GLU A 146 -5.93 10.81 12.03
C GLU A 146 -4.49 11.03 11.60
N TYR A 147 -4.28 11.68 10.46
CA TYR A 147 -2.95 12.16 10.11
C TYR A 147 -2.44 13.17 11.13
N ASP A 148 -1.14 13.18 11.35
CA ASP A 148 -0.49 14.21 12.17
C ASP A 148 -0.56 15.59 11.52
N ASP A 149 -0.30 16.62 12.33
CA ASP A 149 -0.43 18.02 11.92
C ASP A 149 0.52 18.35 10.75
N THR A 150 1.68 17.69 10.68
CA THR A 150 2.65 17.85 9.58
C THR A 150 2.11 17.31 8.26
N THR A 151 1.52 16.11 8.28
CA THR A 151 0.92 15.47 7.12
C THR A 151 -0.31 16.26 6.66
N LYS A 152 -1.19 16.68 7.59
CA LYS A 152 -2.35 17.53 7.29
C LYS A 152 -1.92 18.84 6.61
N THR A 153 -0.96 19.56 7.19
CA THR A 153 -0.43 20.82 6.62
C THR A 153 0.11 20.62 5.20
N LYS A 154 0.83 19.53 4.93
CA LYS A 154 1.35 19.22 3.59
C LYS A 154 0.23 18.88 2.60
N LEU A 155 -0.78 18.12 3.03
CA LEU A 155 -1.96 17.82 2.21
C LEU A 155 -2.73 19.11 1.90
N ASP A 156 -2.97 19.97 2.89
CA ASP A 156 -3.65 21.25 2.73
C ASP A 156 -2.89 22.19 1.81
N LYS A 157 -1.54 22.19 1.88
CA LYS A 157 -0.69 22.91 0.93
C LYS A 157 -0.90 22.42 -0.50
N ILE A 158 -0.91 21.10 -0.72
CA ILE A 158 -1.15 20.51 -2.05
C ILE A 158 -2.55 20.90 -2.55
N ILE A 159 -3.58 20.84 -1.69
CA ILE A 159 -4.95 21.27 -2.02
C ILE A 159 -4.97 22.76 -2.43
N GLY A 160 -4.31 23.62 -1.64
CA GLY A 160 -4.22 25.05 -1.92
C GLY A 160 -3.55 25.35 -3.26
N LEU A 161 -2.46 24.64 -3.57
CA LEU A 161 -1.75 24.75 -4.85
C LEU A 161 -2.60 24.28 -6.03
N GLN A 162 -3.31 23.16 -5.88
CA GLN A 162 -4.24 22.66 -6.91
C GLN A 162 -5.40 23.62 -7.15
N LYS A 163 -5.97 24.19 -6.08
CA LYS A 163 -7.02 25.20 -6.18
C LYS A 163 -6.50 26.46 -6.88
N LYS A 164 -5.34 26.97 -6.48
CA LYS A 164 -4.70 28.11 -7.12
C LYS A 164 -4.48 27.87 -8.62
N MET A 165 -3.95 26.71 -9.00
CA MET A 165 -3.76 26.31 -10.40
C MET A 165 -5.09 26.33 -11.18
N THR A 166 -6.16 25.83 -10.57
CA THR A 166 -7.49 25.78 -11.20
C THR A 166 -8.11 27.17 -11.33
N ASP A 167 -8.00 28.00 -10.29
CA ASP A 167 -8.51 29.36 -10.26
C ASP A 167 -7.76 30.27 -11.25
N ASP A 168 -6.43 30.18 -11.29
CA ASP A 168 -5.57 30.91 -12.23
C ASP A 168 -5.89 30.50 -13.67
N LEU A 169 -6.01 29.19 -13.95
CA LEU A 169 -6.42 28.70 -15.26
C LEU A 169 -7.79 29.24 -15.67
N ALA A 170 -8.78 29.15 -14.77
CA ALA A 170 -10.13 29.65 -15.02
C ALA A 170 -10.16 31.17 -15.24
N LYS A 171 -9.28 31.93 -14.58
CA LYS A 171 -9.13 33.37 -14.78
C LYS A 171 -8.49 33.67 -16.14
N THR A 172 -7.36 33.05 -16.46
CA THR A 172 -6.64 33.25 -17.72
C THR A 172 -7.50 32.89 -18.93
N VAL A 173 -8.24 31.78 -18.87
CA VAL A 173 -9.19 31.40 -19.92
C VAL A 173 -10.30 32.44 -20.06
N ARG A 174 -10.89 32.91 -18.95
CA ARG A 174 -11.93 33.96 -19.00
C ARG A 174 -11.41 35.27 -19.59
N GLU A 175 -10.21 35.70 -19.20
CA GLU A 175 -9.59 36.90 -19.74
C GLU A 175 -9.32 36.79 -21.25
N TRP A 176 -8.84 35.64 -21.72
CA TRP A 176 -8.62 35.40 -23.15
C TRP A 176 -9.91 35.38 -23.97
N ILE A 177 -10.95 34.69 -23.48
CA ILE A 177 -12.28 34.73 -24.11
C ILE A 177 -12.79 36.17 -24.21
N THR A 178 -12.53 37.00 -23.18
CA THR A 178 -13.00 38.39 -23.11
C THR A 178 -12.14 39.36 -23.94
N ARG A 179 -10.84 39.10 -24.12
CA ARG A 179 -9.86 40.04 -24.72
C ARG A 179 -9.49 39.78 -26.19
N ASN A 180 -10.29 39.05 -26.95
CA ASN A 180 -10.17 38.84 -28.41
C ASN A 180 -9.22 37.71 -28.85
N ASP A 181 -9.74 36.48 -28.96
CA ASP A 181 -9.44 35.69 -30.16
C ASP A 181 -10.64 35.85 -31.13
N PRO A 182 -10.54 36.74 -32.15
CA PRO A 182 -11.60 36.94 -33.14
C PRO A 182 -12.01 35.65 -33.84
N GLU A 183 -11.07 34.71 -33.98
CA GLU A 183 -11.28 33.42 -34.61
C GLU A 183 -12.04 32.47 -33.67
N TYR A 184 -11.72 32.47 -32.36
CA TYR A 184 -12.52 31.76 -31.36
C TYR A 184 -13.95 32.31 -31.28
N ALA A 185 -14.10 33.64 -31.21
CA ALA A 185 -15.41 34.29 -31.19
C ALA A 185 -16.21 33.96 -32.45
N ALA A 186 -15.58 33.96 -33.62
CA ALA A 186 -16.20 33.57 -34.89
C ALA A 186 -16.67 32.11 -34.86
N LEU A 187 -15.86 31.18 -34.35
CA LEU A 187 -16.26 29.76 -34.22
C LEU A 187 -17.44 29.58 -33.26
N VAL A 188 -17.48 30.32 -32.15
CA VAL A 188 -18.61 30.28 -31.20
C VAL A 188 -19.89 30.83 -31.85
N VAL A 189 -19.79 31.93 -32.61
CA VAL A 189 -20.91 32.50 -33.36
C VAL A 189 -21.39 31.54 -34.45
N GLN A 190 -20.47 30.92 -35.21
CA GLN A 190 -20.82 29.90 -36.22
C GLN A 190 -21.54 28.71 -35.58
N ARG A 191 -21.07 28.25 -34.40
CA ARG A 191 -21.74 27.20 -33.63
C ARG A 191 -23.15 27.61 -33.19
N GLN A 192 -23.34 28.85 -32.72
CA GLN A 192 -24.66 29.38 -32.36
C GLN A 192 -25.59 29.50 -33.58
N GLN A 193 -25.06 29.91 -34.73
CA GLN A 193 -25.81 30.00 -35.98
C GLN A 193 -26.37 28.66 -36.47
N LEU A 194 -25.73 27.53 -36.13
CA LEU A 194 -26.28 26.20 -36.41
C LEU A 194 -27.61 25.93 -35.71
N PHE A 195 -27.87 26.59 -34.57
CA PHE A 195 -29.14 26.48 -33.85
C PHE A 195 -30.19 27.50 -34.33
N THR A 196 -29.77 28.66 -34.83
CA THR A 196 -30.71 29.71 -35.29
C THR A 196 -31.14 29.54 -36.75
N ASN A 197 -30.28 28.97 -37.60
CA ASN A 197 -30.48 28.95 -39.06
C ASN A 197 -31.18 27.68 -39.58
N ARG A 198 -31.67 26.80 -38.70
CA ARG A 198 -32.32 25.55 -39.11
C ARG A 198 -33.76 25.46 -38.63
N THR A 199 -34.68 25.59 -39.57
CA THR A 199 -36.09 25.26 -39.39
C THR A 199 -36.27 23.73 -39.39
N GLY A 200 -36.96 23.19 -38.39
CA GLY A 200 -37.39 21.79 -38.36
C GLY A 200 -36.42 20.76 -37.76
N LEU A 201 -35.27 21.16 -37.21
CA LEU A 201 -34.39 20.25 -36.46
C LEU A 201 -34.49 20.46 -34.96
N THR A 202 -34.42 19.36 -34.21
CA THR A 202 -34.27 19.40 -32.75
C THR A 202 -32.83 19.77 -32.36
N PRO A 203 -32.60 20.37 -31.18
CA PRO A 203 -31.25 20.66 -30.68
C PRO A 203 -30.32 19.44 -30.67
N GLN A 204 -30.86 18.25 -30.38
CA GLN A 204 -30.08 17.01 -30.35
C GLN A 204 -29.59 16.58 -31.75
N GLN A 205 -30.39 16.82 -32.79
CA GLN A 205 -29.99 16.55 -34.17
C GLN A 205 -28.89 17.50 -34.64
N VAL A 206 -28.91 18.76 -34.19
CA VAL A 206 -27.83 19.74 -34.46
C VAL A 206 -26.53 19.31 -33.77
N ILE A 207 -26.59 18.96 -32.48
CA ILE A 207 -25.42 18.49 -31.70
C ILE A 207 -24.77 17.25 -32.33
N ASN A 208 -25.58 16.34 -32.86
CA ASN A 208 -25.08 15.10 -33.45
C ASN A 208 -24.51 15.26 -34.87
N SER A 209 -24.71 16.43 -35.51
CA SER A 209 -24.24 16.69 -36.87
C SER A 209 -22.71 16.80 -36.94
N ASP A 210 -22.14 16.41 -38.08
CA ASP A 210 -20.69 16.47 -38.31
C ASP A 210 -20.16 17.90 -38.28
N GLN A 211 -20.98 18.86 -38.72
CA GLN A 211 -20.64 20.28 -38.71
C GLN A 211 -20.56 20.84 -37.28
N TYR A 212 -21.44 20.41 -36.37
CA TYR A 212 -21.34 20.80 -34.96
C TYR A 212 -20.11 20.19 -34.30
N LYS A 213 -19.86 18.89 -34.52
CA LYS A 213 -18.70 18.18 -33.96
C LYS A 213 -17.38 18.76 -34.45
N SER A 214 -17.29 19.17 -35.72
CA SER A 214 -16.07 19.76 -36.28
C SER A 214 -15.80 21.16 -35.71
N LEU A 215 -16.83 21.98 -35.49
CA LEU A 215 -16.71 23.27 -34.82
C LEU A 215 -16.32 23.08 -33.35
N GLU A 216 -16.95 22.15 -32.64
CA GLU A 216 -16.62 21.87 -31.23
C GLU A 216 -15.17 21.41 -31.07
N ARG A 217 -14.67 20.60 -32.01
CA ARG A 217 -13.26 20.20 -32.05
C ARG A 217 -12.33 21.40 -32.25
N GLN A 218 -12.62 22.29 -33.21
CA GLN A 218 -11.80 23.48 -33.46
C GLN A 218 -11.79 24.45 -32.27
N ILE A 219 -12.95 24.66 -31.64
CA ILE A 219 -13.09 25.45 -30.40
C ILE A 219 -12.24 24.84 -29.28
N SER A 220 -12.32 23.52 -29.11
CA SER A 220 -11.56 22.79 -28.09
C SER A 220 -10.05 22.85 -28.35
N GLU A 221 -9.62 22.65 -29.60
CA GLU A 221 -8.20 22.74 -30.01
C GLU A 221 -7.62 24.13 -29.76
N LYS A 222 -8.36 25.20 -30.13
CA LYS A 222 -7.92 26.57 -29.83
C LYS A 222 -7.81 26.85 -28.34
N LEU A 223 -8.80 26.42 -27.55
CA LEU A 223 -8.76 26.59 -26.11
C LEU A 223 -7.59 25.83 -25.48
N GLN A 224 -7.33 24.60 -25.95
CA GLN A 224 -6.22 23.77 -25.50
C GLN A 224 -4.86 24.40 -25.86
N ASN A 225 -4.68 24.84 -27.11
CA ASN A 225 -3.45 25.50 -27.56
C ASN A 225 -3.16 26.78 -26.77
N PHE A 226 -4.18 27.61 -26.54
CA PHE A 226 -4.05 28.80 -25.70
C PHE A 226 -3.64 28.43 -24.27
N THR A 227 -4.37 27.48 -23.68
CA THR A 227 -4.13 27.00 -22.32
C THR A 227 -2.68 26.51 -22.20
N ASP A 228 -2.21 25.69 -23.14
CA ASP A 228 -0.87 25.13 -23.12
C ASP A 228 0.23 26.16 -23.36
N GLN A 229 0.01 27.17 -24.20
CA GLN A 229 1.01 28.23 -24.43
C GLN A 229 1.09 29.25 -23.29
N GLN A 230 -0.05 29.68 -22.76
CA GLN A 230 -0.11 30.86 -21.88
C GLN A 230 -0.08 30.52 -20.40
N THR A 231 -0.43 29.28 -20.04
CA THR A 231 -0.40 28.84 -18.64
C THR A 231 0.68 27.78 -18.38
N ALA A 232 1.49 27.42 -19.37
CA ALA A 232 2.58 26.45 -19.20
C ALA A 232 3.51 26.82 -18.06
N GLN A 233 3.99 28.07 -17.99
CA GLN A 233 4.96 28.50 -17.00
C GLN A 233 4.39 28.48 -15.58
N VAL A 234 3.21 29.07 -15.36
CA VAL A 234 2.53 29.07 -14.05
C VAL A 234 2.19 27.65 -13.61
N ARG A 235 1.76 26.79 -14.55
CA ARG A 235 1.49 25.37 -14.26
C ARG A 235 2.77 24.63 -13.92
N GLN A 236 3.89 24.90 -14.59
CA GLN A 236 5.18 24.31 -14.27
C GLN A 236 5.66 24.70 -12.88
N GLU A 237 5.54 25.97 -12.48
CA GLU A 237 5.93 26.45 -11.15
C GLU A 237 5.10 25.81 -10.03
N ILE A 238 3.77 25.82 -10.17
CA ILE A 238 2.88 25.18 -9.20
C ILE A 238 3.12 23.66 -9.16
N PHE A 239 3.32 23.03 -10.32
CA PHE A 239 3.60 21.60 -10.39
C PHE A 239 4.95 21.24 -9.76
N ALA A 240 5.99 22.07 -9.95
CA ALA A 240 7.27 21.92 -9.29
C ALA A 240 7.14 22.01 -7.76
N GLU A 241 6.33 22.95 -7.26
CA GLU A 241 6.08 23.09 -5.82
C GLU A 241 5.27 21.92 -5.24
N ILE A 242 4.25 21.44 -5.97
CA ILE A 242 3.51 20.21 -5.62
C ILE A 242 4.49 19.04 -5.56
N LYS A 243 5.34 18.89 -6.57
CA LYS A 243 6.32 17.81 -6.67
C LYS A 243 7.33 17.85 -5.53
N GLN A 244 7.86 19.02 -5.19
CA GLN A 244 8.77 19.20 -4.07
C GLN A 244 8.10 18.87 -2.73
N THR A 245 6.85 19.31 -2.55
CA THR A 245 6.06 19.01 -1.35
C THR A 245 5.78 17.51 -1.24
N ALA A 246 5.42 16.87 -2.36
CA ALA A 246 5.18 15.43 -2.47
C ALA A 246 6.46 14.59 -2.26
N ALA A 247 7.62 15.07 -2.72
CA ALA A 247 8.90 14.37 -2.57
C ALA A 247 9.35 14.21 -1.10
N THR A 248 8.90 15.12 -0.22
CA THR A 248 9.16 15.03 1.23
C THR A 248 7.96 14.52 2.01
N PHE A 249 6.90 14.09 1.31
CA PHE A 249 5.66 13.66 1.91
C PHE A 249 5.84 12.27 2.51
N GLN A 250 5.83 12.21 3.83
CA GLN A 250 5.75 10.97 4.58
C GLN A 250 4.46 11.04 5.37
N THR A 251 3.59 10.05 5.20
CA THR A 251 2.35 9.98 5.96
C THR A 251 2.63 9.42 7.33
N SER A 252 2.04 10.05 8.34
CA SER A 252 2.04 9.53 9.70
C SER A 252 0.70 9.79 10.35
N ARG A 253 0.23 8.78 11.07
CA ARG A 253 -1.04 8.80 11.80
C ARG A 253 -0.82 8.73 13.29
N VAL A 254 -1.68 9.44 14.01
CA VAL A 254 -1.73 9.59 15.47
C VAL A 254 -3.13 9.23 15.98
N GLY A 255 -3.21 8.77 17.23
CA GLY A 255 -4.45 8.32 17.85
C GLY A 255 -4.63 6.81 17.81
N LEU A 256 -5.88 6.38 18.01
CA LEU A 256 -6.26 4.97 18.12
C LEU A 256 -6.25 4.27 16.77
N SER A 257 -5.91 2.99 16.77
CA SER A 257 -5.94 2.17 15.59
C SER A 257 -6.33 0.73 15.93
N TRP A 258 -7.07 0.09 15.03
CA TRP A 258 -7.55 -1.28 15.22
C TRP A 258 -7.53 -2.03 13.89
N ASP A 259 -6.70 -3.07 13.81
CA ASP A 259 -6.59 -3.95 12.66
C ASP A 259 -7.12 -5.35 12.96
N ILE A 260 -7.72 -5.96 11.95
CA ILE A 260 -8.08 -7.39 11.90
C ILE A 260 -7.25 -8.04 10.81
N ASN A 261 -6.70 -9.20 11.14
CA ASN A 261 -5.86 -9.99 10.27
C ASN A 261 -6.30 -11.44 10.35
N GLY A 262 -6.07 -12.18 9.28
CA GLY A 262 -6.27 -13.62 9.28
C GLY A 262 -5.61 -14.29 8.10
N GLY A 263 -5.51 -15.62 8.15
CA GLY A 263 -4.99 -16.39 7.04
C GLY A 263 -4.81 -17.86 7.33
N VAL A 264 -4.26 -18.55 6.34
CA VAL A 264 -3.95 -19.97 6.35
C VAL A 264 -2.63 -20.21 5.64
N SER A 265 -1.86 -21.17 6.13
CA SER A 265 -0.66 -21.64 5.48
C SER A 265 -0.67 -23.16 5.30
N GLY A 266 0.00 -23.61 4.24
CA GLY A 266 0.17 -24.99 3.87
C GLY A 266 1.63 -25.38 3.82
N GLU A 267 1.90 -26.64 4.15
CA GLU A 267 3.18 -27.31 3.96
C GLU A 267 3.08 -28.24 2.76
N PHE A 268 4.00 -28.09 1.81
CA PHE A 268 4.14 -28.89 0.60
C PHE A 268 5.30 -29.85 0.79
N ILE A 269 4.96 -31.11 1.09
CA ILE A 269 5.90 -32.15 1.47
C ILE A 269 6.72 -32.56 0.25
N ASP A 270 8.05 -32.66 0.42
CA ASP A 270 9.01 -32.92 -0.66
C ASP A 270 8.88 -31.96 -1.84
N LYS A 271 8.42 -30.72 -1.58
CA LYS A 271 8.17 -29.66 -2.58
C LYS A 271 7.15 -30.06 -3.65
N ARG A 272 6.19 -30.93 -3.30
CA ARG A 272 5.13 -31.39 -4.22
C ARG A 272 3.77 -30.78 -3.88
N PHE A 273 3.14 -30.15 -4.88
CA PHE A 273 1.80 -29.54 -4.72
C PHE A 273 0.71 -30.54 -4.35
N ASN A 274 0.75 -31.75 -4.92
CA ASN A 274 -0.22 -32.82 -4.67
C ASN A 274 -0.02 -33.53 -3.33
N ARG A 275 1.02 -33.17 -2.57
CA ARG A 275 1.31 -33.72 -1.24
C ARG A 275 1.41 -32.55 -0.26
N SER A 276 0.26 -31.97 0.06
CA SER A 276 0.17 -30.81 0.95
C SER A 276 -0.72 -31.06 2.15
N ARG A 277 -0.48 -30.31 3.22
CA ARG A 277 -1.32 -30.27 4.41
C ARG A 277 -1.37 -28.86 4.98
N VAL A 278 -2.40 -28.56 5.76
CA VAL A 278 -2.46 -27.29 6.50
C VAL A 278 -1.33 -27.27 7.52
N TYR A 279 -0.53 -26.20 7.50
CA TYR A 279 0.56 -25.97 8.43
C TYR A 279 0.04 -25.22 9.66
N ASN A 280 -0.57 -24.05 9.43
CA ASN A 280 -1.32 -23.33 10.46
C ASN A 280 -2.43 -22.45 9.84
N ALA A 281 -3.37 -22.01 10.67
CA ALA A 281 -4.36 -21.01 10.31
C ALA A 281 -4.64 -20.12 11.51
N GLY A 282 -5.09 -18.89 11.29
CA GLY A 282 -5.33 -18.00 12.40
C GLY A 282 -6.11 -16.75 12.08
N VAL A 283 -6.63 -16.15 13.14
CA VAL A 283 -7.24 -14.82 13.14
C VAL A 283 -6.66 -14.04 14.31
N TRP A 284 -6.35 -12.78 14.09
CA TRP A 284 -5.82 -11.93 15.13
C TRP A 284 -6.18 -10.49 14.93
N THR A 285 -6.01 -9.74 16.01
CA THR A 285 -6.29 -8.32 16.03
C THR A 285 -5.17 -7.56 16.71
N ASN A 286 -4.90 -6.38 16.17
CA ASN A 286 -3.94 -5.44 16.72
C ASN A 286 -4.68 -4.18 17.14
N PHE A 287 -4.55 -3.81 18.42
CA PHE A 287 -4.99 -2.52 18.94
C PHE A 287 -3.78 -1.62 19.11
N GLY A 288 -3.93 -0.33 18.89
CA GLY A 288 -2.81 0.59 18.99
C GLY A 288 -3.21 2.00 19.36
N TYR A 289 -2.29 2.71 19.97
CA TYR A 289 -2.35 4.16 20.15
C TYR A 289 -1.00 4.78 19.79
N THR A 290 -0.99 5.75 18.88
CA THR A 290 0.21 6.49 18.49
C THR A 290 0.13 7.94 18.96
N THR A 291 1.16 8.40 19.65
CA THR A 291 1.34 9.80 20.09
C THR A 291 1.92 10.68 18.97
N LYS A 292 1.79 12.00 19.11
CA LYS A 292 2.38 12.98 18.18
C LYS A 292 3.91 12.91 18.12
N ASP A 293 4.55 12.44 19.19
CA ASP A 293 6.01 12.33 19.29
C ASP A 293 6.58 11.06 18.61
N GLY A 294 5.72 10.22 18.02
CA GLY A 294 6.12 9.00 17.33
C GLY A 294 6.23 7.77 18.22
N ILE A 295 5.82 7.86 19.49
CA ILE A 295 5.69 6.69 20.38
C ILE A 295 4.35 6.01 20.10
N ALA A 296 4.37 4.70 19.87
CA ALA A 296 3.20 3.86 19.67
C ALA A 296 3.20 2.70 20.68
N LEU A 297 2.09 2.55 21.39
CA LEU A 297 1.80 1.35 22.19
C LEU A 297 0.82 0.50 21.40
N LEU A 298 1.20 -0.74 21.13
CA LEU A 298 0.44 -1.71 20.35
C LEU A 298 0.19 -2.97 21.18
N ALA A 299 -0.95 -3.61 20.97
CA ALA A 299 -1.36 -4.84 21.63
C ALA A 299 -1.86 -5.84 20.59
N LEU A 300 -1.62 -7.13 20.84
CA LEU A 300 -2.01 -8.24 19.99
C LEU A 300 -2.87 -9.23 20.78
N ALA A 301 -3.95 -9.70 20.17
CA ALA A 301 -4.65 -10.91 20.55
C ALA A 301 -4.79 -11.81 19.32
N ARG A 302 -4.28 -13.04 19.40
CA ARG A 302 -4.20 -13.95 18.25
C ARG A 302 -4.62 -15.36 18.60
N TYR A 303 -5.53 -15.90 17.81
CA TYR A 303 -5.91 -17.31 17.86
C TYR A 303 -5.26 -18.04 16.68
N LEU A 304 -4.53 -19.12 16.96
CA LEU A 304 -3.93 -19.98 15.94
C LEU A 304 -4.42 -21.42 16.10
N HIS A 305 -4.72 -22.03 14.96
CA HIS A 305 -4.92 -23.46 14.81
C HIS A 305 -3.68 -24.07 14.13
N ASN A 306 -3.03 -24.99 14.82
CA ASN A 306 -1.77 -25.63 14.46
C ASN A 306 -1.97 -27.16 14.47
N PRO A 307 -2.40 -27.77 13.36
CA PRO A 307 -2.78 -29.18 13.35
C PRO A 307 -1.63 -30.17 13.59
N ASN A 308 -0.37 -29.80 13.34
CA ASN A 308 0.74 -30.76 13.29
C ASN A 308 2.05 -30.38 13.99
N GLN A 309 2.20 -29.16 14.54
CA GLN A 309 3.42 -28.73 15.25
C GLN A 309 3.11 -28.08 16.60
N ILE A 310 3.93 -28.42 17.62
CA ILE A 310 3.92 -27.77 18.93
C ILE A 310 4.83 -26.55 18.85
N PHE A 311 4.26 -25.39 18.55
CA PHE A 311 4.98 -24.11 18.45
C PHE A 311 5.57 -23.60 19.79
N ALA A 312 5.32 -24.30 20.90
CA ALA A 312 5.89 -24.02 22.22
C ALA A 312 7.16 -24.86 22.51
N LEU A 313 7.43 -25.88 21.70
CA LEU A 313 8.53 -26.84 21.83
C LEU A 313 9.01 -27.19 20.42
N ASP A 314 9.64 -26.24 19.72
CA ASP A 314 10.01 -26.35 18.30
C ASP A 314 10.97 -27.52 17.95
N ASN A 315 11.43 -28.29 18.95
CA ASN A 315 12.37 -29.40 18.80
C ASN A 315 11.76 -30.81 18.98
N GLN A 316 10.44 -30.96 19.13
CA GLN A 316 9.82 -32.29 19.22
C GLN A 316 8.65 -32.50 18.24
N PRO A 317 8.61 -33.64 17.51
CA PRO A 317 7.48 -33.98 16.66
C PRO A 317 6.22 -34.09 17.51
N ASN A 318 5.16 -33.40 17.06
CA ASN A 318 3.90 -33.36 17.76
C ASN A 318 3.33 -34.78 17.91
N LYS A 319 3.24 -35.27 19.14
CA LYS A 319 2.56 -36.55 19.46
C LYS A 319 1.09 -36.35 19.78
N ILE A 320 0.62 -35.10 19.87
CA ILE A 320 -0.72 -34.71 20.36
C ILE A 320 -1.42 -33.88 19.29
N GLY A 321 -2.08 -34.56 18.34
CA GLY A 321 -3.11 -34.05 17.42
C GLY A 321 -3.17 -32.54 17.10
N ASN A 322 -4.39 -32.03 16.93
CA ASN A 322 -4.61 -30.62 16.58
C ASN A 322 -4.38 -29.69 17.78
N ILE A 323 -3.54 -28.67 17.61
CA ILE A 323 -3.23 -27.70 18.67
C ILE A 323 -3.88 -26.36 18.41
N ASN A 324 -4.55 -25.79 19.41
CA ASN A 324 -5.06 -24.42 19.36
C ASN A 324 -4.27 -23.57 20.36
N THR A 325 -3.82 -22.39 19.93
CA THR A 325 -3.11 -21.45 20.81
C THR A 325 -3.80 -20.10 20.84
N LEU A 326 -3.65 -19.42 21.98
CA LEU A 326 -4.05 -18.04 22.17
C LEU A 326 -2.81 -17.24 22.56
N ASP A 327 -2.44 -16.28 21.73
CA ASP A 327 -1.34 -15.38 21.99
C ASP A 327 -1.88 -14.02 22.45
N GLY A 328 -1.22 -13.45 23.45
CA GLY A 328 -1.42 -12.08 23.92
C GLY A 328 -0.07 -11.38 23.98
N GLY A 329 0.02 -10.16 23.44
CA GLY A 329 1.30 -9.46 23.38
C GLY A 329 1.19 -7.94 23.40
N LEU A 330 2.29 -7.29 23.73
CA LEU A 330 2.46 -5.85 23.71
C LEU A 330 3.71 -5.47 22.95
N ARG A 331 3.65 -4.36 22.22
CA ARG A 331 4.79 -3.74 21.56
C ARG A 331 4.83 -2.25 21.85
N LEU A 332 5.95 -1.77 22.34
CA LEU A 332 6.27 -0.35 22.41
C LEU A 332 7.19 -0.01 21.24
N ALA A 333 6.79 0.93 20.40
CA ALA A 333 7.55 1.36 19.24
C ALA A 333 7.77 2.87 19.25
N TYR A 334 8.97 3.29 18.85
CA TYR A 334 9.33 4.68 18.60
C TYR A 334 9.71 4.83 17.13
N SER A 335 8.97 5.67 16.42
CA SER A 335 9.26 6.03 15.03
C SER A 335 8.66 7.41 14.75
N ARG A 336 9.51 8.42 14.74
CA ARG A 336 9.12 9.78 14.40
C ARG A 336 9.15 9.97 12.87
N PRO A 337 8.18 10.67 12.26
CA PRO A 337 8.24 11.01 10.85
C PRO A 337 9.57 11.70 10.53
N GLN A 338 10.20 11.33 9.42
CA GLN A 338 11.49 11.88 8.95
C GLN A 338 12.70 11.57 9.85
N SER A 339 12.54 10.81 10.95
CA SER A 339 13.67 10.31 11.73
C SER A 339 14.39 9.21 10.96
N LYS A 340 15.73 9.25 10.98
CA LYS A 340 16.55 8.14 10.50
C LYS A 340 16.49 6.94 11.45
N PHE A 341 16.15 7.16 12.71
CA PHE A 341 16.13 6.13 13.74
C PHE A 341 14.71 5.69 14.08
N SER A 342 14.52 4.38 14.23
CA SER A 342 13.35 3.79 14.89
C SER A 342 13.76 2.67 15.82
N ALA A 343 12.96 2.40 16.85
CA ALA A 343 13.19 1.30 17.76
C ALA A 343 11.88 0.71 18.25
N SER A 344 11.88 -0.57 18.64
CA SER A 344 10.73 -1.18 19.29
C SER A 344 11.11 -2.36 20.15
N ALA A 345 10.34 -2.59 21.21
CA ALA A 345 10.38 -3.80 22.01
C ALA A 345 9.01 -4.47 21.98
N GLU A 346 8.97 -5.76 21.73
CA GLU A 346 7.78 -6.60 21.62
C GLU A 346 7.91 -7.78 22.57
N GLY A 347 6.83 -8.10 23.28
CA GLY A 347 6.70 -9.28 24.12
C GLY A 347 5.38 -9.98 23.85
N ILE A 348 5.42 -11.29 23.63
CA ILE A 348 4.24 -12.10 23.31
C ILE A 348 4.25 -13.34 24.19
N TYR A 349 3.14 -13.57 24.88
CA TYR A 349 2.85 -14.77 25.62
C TYR A 349 1.91 -15.66 24.81
N ARG A 350 2.16 -16.96 24.80
CA ARG A 350 1.37 -17.97 24.07
C ARG A 350 0.86 -19.02 25.04
N SER A 351 -0.47 -19.10 25.15
CA SER A 351 -1.16 -20.16 25.86
C SER A 351 -1.57 -21.27 24.89
N VAL A 352 -1.45 -22.52 25.33
CA VAL A 352 -1.99 -23.68 24.61
C VAL A 352 -3.38 -23.98 25.16
N LEU A 353 -4.41 -23.99 24.30
CA LEU A 353 -5.80 -24.18 24.69
C LEU A 353 -6.25 -25.64 24.61
N SER A 354 -5.61 -26.43 23.76
CA SER A 354 -6.02 -27.80 23.43
C SER A 354 -5.30 -28.88 24.24
N SER A 355 -4.35 -28.51 25.09
CA SER A 355 -3.61 -29.45 25.96
C SER A 355 -3.14 -28.76 27.23
N ASN A 356 -3.25 -29.47 28.36
CA ASN A 356 -2.73 -29.05 29.66
C ASN A 356 -1.32 -29.62 29.94
N THR A 357 -0.78 -30.43 29.03
CA THR A 357 0.56 -31.03 29.17
C THR A 357 1.66 -30.25 28.45
N ILE A 358 1.29 -29.19 27.73
CA ILE A 358 2.21 -28.31 27.02
C ILE A 358 2.26 -27.01 27.79
N ASP A 359 3.43 -26.67 28.31
CA ASP A 359 3.62 -25.44 29.06
C ASP A 359 3.45 -24.22 28.15
N PRO A 360 2.85 -23.12 28.65
CA PRO A 360 2.85 -21.84 27.96
C PRO A 360 4.26 -21.35 27.66
N SER A 361 4.40 -20.59 26.58
CA SER A 361 5.69 -20.07 26.12
C SER A 361 5.62 -18.57 25.89
N TRP A 362 6.78 -17.93 25.73
CA TRP A 362 6.85 -16.50 25.43
C TRP A 362 8.01 -16.16 24.51
N ARG A 363 7.81 -15.09 23.74
CA ARG A 363 8.79 -14.48 22.83
C ARG A 363 9.01 -13.03 23.24
N MET A 364 10.25 -12.57 23.15
CA MET A 364 10.58 -11.15 23.23
C MET A 364 11.50 -10.76 22.09
N VAL A 365 11.27 -9.59 21.50
CA VAL A 365 12.06 -9.05 20.40
C VAL A 365 12.32 -7.57 20.62
N PHE A 366 13.56 -7.17 20.50
CA PHE A 366 14.00 -5.80 20.35
C PHE A 366 14.45 -5.57 18.92
N ASN A 367 14.00 -4.48 18.31
CA ASN A 367 14.39 -4.04 16.98
C ASN A 367 14.84 -2.58 17.03
N ALA A 368 15.93 -2.24 16.36
CA ALA A 368 16.38 -0.88 16.12
C ALA A 368 16.78 -0.72 14.65
N ASP A 369 16.18 0.25 13.96
CA ASP A 369 16.51 0.58 12.58
C ASP A 369 17.20 1.94 12.49
N TYR A 370 18.19 2.05 11.60
CA TYR A 370 18.82 3.31 11.24
C TYR A 370 18.91 3.45 9.71
N ALA A 371 18.22 4.43 9.14
CA ALA A 371 18.27 4.77 7.73
C ALA A 371 19.60 5.46 7.40
N ILE A 372 20.40 4.83 6.54
CA ILE A 372 21.70 5.38 6.11
C ILE A 372 21.46 6.32 4.92
N PHE A 373 20.76 5.83 3.90
CA PHE A 373 20.36 6.56 2.70
C PHE A 373 18.89 6.28 2.36
N GLN A 374 18.33 6.98 1.36
CA GLN A 374 17.01 6.64 0.82
C GLN A 374 17.01 5.18 0.37
N ASN A 375 15.97 4.42 0.74
CA ASN A 375 15.87 2.99 0.44
C ASN A 375 17.06 2.14 0.96
N GLN A 376 17.73 2.57 2.04
CA GLN A 376 18.82 1.82 2.66
C GLN A 376 18.76 1.97 4.18
N LYS A 377 18.50 0.87 4.89
CA LYS A 377 18.49 0.85 6.36
C LYS A 377 19.38 -0.23 6.93
N LEU A 378 19.94 0.08 8.08
CA LEU A 378 20.58 -0.84 8.99
C LEU A 378 19.54 -1.30 10.00
N THR A 379 19.27 -2.60 10.07
CA THR A 379 18.41 -3.17 11.11
C THR A 379 19.28 -3.91 12.11
N PHE A 380 18.98 -3.74 13.39
CA PHE A 380 19.50 -4.55 14.48
C PHE A 380 18.30 -5.20 15.19
N SER A 381 18.33 -6.51 15.30
CA SER A 381 17.28 -7.29 15.97
C SER A 381 17.92 -8.22 17.00
N PHE A 382 17.33 -8.30 18.20
CA PHE A 382 17.77 -9.17 19.29
C PHE A 382 16.56 -9.71 20.06
N GLY A 383 16.60 -10.96 20.50
CA GLY A 383 15.53 -11.48 21.36
C GLY A 383 15.59 -12.97 21.66
N ARG A 384 14.49 -13.48 22.22
CA ARG A 384 14.25 -14.90 22.50
C ARG A 384 12.95 -15.34 21.81
N ASN A 385 12.94 -16.54 21.21
CA ASN A 385 11.75 -17.13 20.59
C ASN A 385 10.96 -18.02 21.58
N PHE A 386 9.77 -18.49 21.16
CA PHE A 386 8.86 -19.30 21.99
C PHE A 386 9.48 -20.61 22.49
N ASP A 387 10.35 -21.23 21.69
CA ASP A 387 11.10 -22.45 22.03
C ASP A 387 12.21 -22.24 23.07
N GLY A 388 12.40 -21.00 23.54
CA GLY A 388 13.45 -20.66 24.49
C GLY A 388 14.82 -20.46 23.87
N THR A 389 14.96 -20.67 22.55
CA THR A 389 16.24 -20.45 21.87
C THR A 389 16.52 -18.96 21.73
N VAL A 390 17.77 -18.62 22.00
CA VAL A 390 18.41 -17.35 21.69
C VAL A 390 19.39 -17.69 20.57
N SER A 391 18.86 -17.95 19.37
CA SER A 391 19.65 -18.50 18.26
C SER A 391 20.38 -17.38 17.50
N LYS A 392 21.51 -17.71 16.88
CA LYS A 392 22.31 -16.77 16.07
C LYS A 392 21.83 -16.68 14.62
N ASP A 393 20.96 -17.61 14.20
CA ASP A 393 20.63 -17.85 12.78
C ASP A 393 19.11 -17.99 12.48
N GLY A 394 18.22 -17.78 13.46
CA GLY A 394 16.76 -17.83 13.23
C GLY A 394 16.08 -16.53 13.64
N ASN A 395 15.74 -15.66 12.69
CA ASN A 395 15.01 -14.36 12.80
C ASN A 395 15.34 -13.42 13.98
N LEU A 396 16.37 -13.75 14.77
CA LEU A 396 16.52 -13.27 16.12
C LEU A 396 17.96 -13.50 16.61
N ILE A 397 18.95 -12.88 15.96
CA ILE A 397 19.97 -12.01 16.57
C ILE A 397 21.04 -11.56 15.54
N ALA A 398 21.29 -10.24 15.50
CA ALA A 398 22.38 -9.56 14.80
C ALA A 398 22.41 -9.69 13.26
N ALA A 399 21.25 -9.68 12.61
CA ALA A 399 21.22 -9.52 11.16
C ALA A 399 21.46 -8.05 10.79
N LEU A 400 22.63 -7.72 10.25
CA LEU A 400 22.86 -6.48 9.51
C LEU A 400 22.13 -6.57 8.16
N THR A 401 20.80 -6.50 8.17
CA THR A 401 20.03 -6.66 6.94
C THR A 401 20.05 -5.36 6.14
N PHE A 402 20.78 -5.38 5.02
CA PHE A 402 20.65 -4.34 4.01
C PHE A 402 19.38 -4.59 3.19
N LEU A 403 18.37 -3.75 3.41
CA LEU A 403 17.19 -3.72 2.56
C LEU A 403 17.43 -2.67 1.47
N ALA A 404 17.42 -3.11 0.20
CA ALA A 404 17.38 -2.25 -0.98
C ALA A 404 16.07 -2.50 -1.75
N GLY A 405 15.37 -1.42 -2.06
CA GLY A 405 14.08 -1.44 -2.73
C GLY A 405 14.25 -0.93 -4.13
N PHE A 406 13.73 -1.70 -5.08
CA PHE A 406 13.60 -1.27 -6.45
C PHE A 406 12.41 -0.31 -6.55
N GLY A 407 12.59 0.91 -6.05
CA GLY A 407 11.77 2.04 -6.49
C GLY A 407 12.03 2.26 -7.98
N ASN A 408 10.99 2.53 -8.76
CA ASN A 408 11.12 2.80 -10.19
C ASN A 408 12.17 3.91 -10.42
N ASN A 409 13.34 3.54 -10.95
CA ASN A 409 14.07 4.41 -11.86
C ASN A 409 13.36 4.31 -13.20
N ARG A 410 12.28 5.08 -13.36
CA ARG A 410 11.67 5.37 -14.66
C ARG A 410 11.39 6.85 -14.73
#